data_AF-A0A4Y6UVF4-F1
#
_entry.id   AF-A0A4Y6UVF4-F1
#
_cell.length_a   1.000
_cell.length_b   1.000
_cell.length_c   1.000
_cell.angle_alpha   90.00
_cell.angle_beta   90.00
_cell.angle_gamma   90.00
#
_symmetry.space_group_name_H-M   'P 1'
#
loop_
_entity.id
_entity.type
_entity.pdbx_description
1 polymer ?
#
loop_
_entity_poly.entity_id
_entity_poly.type
_entity_poly.pdbx_seq_one_letter_code
_entity_poly.pdbx_strand_id
1 'polypeptide(L)'
;MDDHAYNLYPGEQIDSPSPTINACSLGFNGRANKTDVGVTAGHCLNGIWYDKSDGPLSIGSMFNANNSSNTTYDTGYITYSSIIVPSVYLNGSSLTIGTTDYAGYYRGIGDSVRIHALHGNGQSYAPVKVLDTSFTIAGQPYDLVATEVPREAQYGDSGGLVYSLANNGKKNYARVEGIFKGTATDANGYPIYGLFSKYSHVYNGLGMSGVYTDTTF
;
A
#
# COMPACT_ATOMS: atom_id res chain seq x y z
N MET A 1 15.86 9.40 -28.51
CA MET A 1 14.80 9.72 -27.55
C MET A 1 14.86 8.59 -26.56
N ASP A 2 15.56 8.80 -25.44
CA ASP A 2 15.56 7.80 -24.38
C ASP A 2 14.24 7.91 -23.65
N ASP A 3 13.36 6.95 -23.92
CA ASP A 3 12.10 6.74 -23.23
C ASP A 3 12.43 6.11 -21.87
N HIS A 4 12.95 6.92 -20.93
CA HIS A 4 13.13 6.51 -19.53
C HIS A 4 11.74 6.46 -18.90
N ALA A 5 10.98 5.42 -19.21
CA ALA A 5 9.78 5.08 -18.49
C ALA A 5 10.16 4.71 -17.05
N TYR A 6 9.64 5.46 -16.08
CA TYR A 6 9.81 5.19 -14.65
C TYR A 6 8.88 4.04 -14.31
N ASN A 7 9.45 2.87 -14.02
CA ASN A 7 8.64 1.69 -13.71
C ASN A 7 8.32 1.76 -12.23
N LEU A 8 7.05 1.96 -11.88
CA LEU A 8 6.68 2.04 -10.46
C LEU A 8 6.21 0.69 -9.94
N TYR A 9 6.94 0.17 -8.96
CA TYR A 9 6.73 -1.11 -8.30
C TYR A 9 6.07 -0.95 -6.91
N PRO A 10 4.99 -1.71 -6.63
CA PRO A 10 4.55 -1.98 -5.27
C PRO A 10 5.71 -2.25 -4.30
N GLY A 11 5.74 -1.54 -3.18
CA GLY A 11 6.75 -1.64 -2.14
C GLY A 11 7.99 -0.78 -2.34
N GLU A 12 8.10 0.01 -3.40
CA GLU A 12 9.19 0.98 -3.56
C GLU A 12 8.96 2.26 -2.75
N GLN A 13 10.03 3.04 -2.59
CA GLN A 13 9.96 4.35 -1.96
C GLN A 13 9.38 5.38 -2.94
N ILE A 14 8.42 6.15 -2.45
CA ILE A 14 7.95 7.38 -3.09
C ILE A 14 8.27 8.57 -2.18
N ASP A 15 8.84 9.60 -2.75
CA ASP A 15 9.33 10.77 -2.05
C ASP A 15 8.37 11.95 -2.17
N SER A 16 8.25 12.71 -1.07
CA SER A 16 7.58 14.00 -1.03
C SER A 16 8.58 15.09 -0.67
N PRO A 17 8.47 16.31 -1.25
CA PRO A 17 9.29 17.45 -0.84
C PRO A 17 8.85 18.02 0.51
N SER A 18 7.80 17.47 1.14
CA SER A 18 7.32 17.94 2.42
C SER A 18 8.38 17.74 3.53
N PRO A 19 8.61 18.75 4.39
CA PRO A 19 9.53 18.62 5.52
C PRO A 19 8.99 17.70 6.63
N THR A 20 7.69 17.38 6.61
CA THR A 20 7.04 16.55 7.64
C THR A 20 6.98 15.08 7.26
N ILE A 21 6.74 14.77 5.98
CA ILE A 21 6.76 13.42 5.43
C ILE A 21 7.57 13.47 4.16
N ASN A 22 8.76 12.91 4.22
CA ASN A 22 9.72 12.92 3.13
C ASN A 22 9.69 11.64 2.29
N ALA A 23 9.18 10.53 2.84
CA ALA A 23 9.06 9.25 2.14
C ALA A 23 7.84 8.46 2.63
N CYS A 24 7.21 7.76 1.70
CA CYS A 24 6.24 6.69 1.94
C CYS A 24 6.55 5.52 1.00
N SER A 25 5.83 4.41 1.16
CA SER A 25 5.87 3.29 0.23
C SER A 25 4.73 3.37 -0.79
N LEU A 26 4.98 2.93 -2.01
CA LEU A 26 3.92 2.65 -2.98
C LEU A 26 3.23 1.33 -2.61
N GLY A 27 1.91 1.31 -2.56
CA GLY A 27 1.15 0.11 -2.21
C GLY A 27 0.85 -0.75 -3.43
N PHE A 28 0.02 -0.24 -4.33
CA PHE A 28 -0.23 -0.93 -5.61
C PHE A 28 -0.65 0.05 -6.69
N ASN A 29 -0.48 -0.40 -7.93
CA ASN A 29 -0.89 0.32 -9.12
C ASN A 29 -2.34 0.00 -9.50
N GLY A 30 -3.08 1.00 -9.96
CA GLY A 30 -4.43 0.80 -10.46
C GLY A 30 -4.89 1.90 -11.41
N ARG A 31 -6.21 2.01 -11.55
CA ARG A 31 -6.86 3.08 -12.28
C ARG A 31 -7.93 3.75 -11.45
N ALA A 32 -8.02 5.07 -11.57
CA ALA A 32 -9.13 5.86 -11.08
C ALA A 32 -9.48 6.91 -12.13
N ASN A 33 -10.78 7.09 -12.42
CA ASN A 33 -11.26 8.04 -13.43
C ASN A 33 -10.55 7.95 -14.79
N LYS A 34 -10.22 6.72 -15.24
CA LYS A 34 -9.50 6.39 -16.48
C LYS A 34 -8.03 6.84 -16.52
N THR A 35 -7.46 7.27 -15.40
CA THR A 35 -6.04 7.61 -15.29
C THR A 35 -5.31 6.54 -14.49
N ASP A 36 -4.05 6.31 -14.82
CA ASP A 36 -3.18 5.43 -14.07
C ASP A 36 -2.77 6.08 -12.75
N VAL A 37 -2.82 5.30 -11.67
CA VAL A 37 -2.61 5.80 -10.31
C VAL A 37 -1.80 4.82 -9.47
N GLY A 38 -1.08 5.38 -8.51
CA GLY A 38 -0.38 4.66 -7.46
C GLY A 38 -1.04 4.87 -6.11
N VAL A 39 -1.49 3.81 -5.45
CA VAL A 39 -2.14 3.91 -4.14
C VAL A 39 -1.09 3.90 -3.03
N THR A 40 -1.25 4.79 -2.04
CA THR A 40 -0.42 4.86 -0.83
C THR A 40 -1.28 5.26 0.37
N ALA A 41 -0.68 5.43 1.56
CA ALA A 41 -1.40 5.85 2.75
C ALA A 41 -1.81 7.34 2.67
N GLY A 42 -2.98 7.68 3.19
CA GLY A 42 -3.51 9.05 3.08
C GLY A 42 -2.77 10.01 3.99
N HIS A 43 -2.30 9.56 5.14
CA HIS A 43 -1.51 10.38 6.04
C HIS A 43 -0.14 10.75 5.45
N CYS A 44 0.26 10.17 4.32
CA CYS A 44 1.42 10.60 3.53
C CYS A 44 1.27 11.99 2.90
N LEU A 45 0.06 12.57 2.95
CA LEU A 45 -0.29 13.96 2.58
C LEU A 45 -0.42 14.23 1.08
N ASN A 46 -1.34 15.13 0.75
CA ASN A 46 -1.46 15.68 -0.60
C ASN A 46 -0.16 16.38 -1.03
N GLY A 47 0.15 16.32 -2.32
CA GLY A 47 1.36 16.95 -2.86
C GLY A 47 1.85 16.34 -4.16
N ILE A 48 3.02 16.82 -4.59
CA ILE A 48 3.76 16.28 -5.73
C ILE A 48 4.68 15.17 -5.21
N TRP A 49 4.67 14.05 -5.89
CA TRP A 49 5.46 12.88 -5.53
C TRP A 49 6.53 12.58 -6.57
N TYR A 50 7.59 11.93 -6.11
CA TYR A 50 8.75 11.56 -6.90
C TYR A 50 9.14 10.12 -6.60
N ASP A 51 9.83 9.49 -7.52
CA ASP A 51 10.68 8.35 -7.23
C ASP A 51 12.10 8.79 -7.58
N LYS A 52 12.85 9.20 -6.56
CA LYS A 52 14.21 9.72 -6.76
C LYS A 52 15.22 8.64 -7.10
N SER A 53 14.85 7.36 -6.93
CA SER A 53 15.71 6.24 -7.31
C SER A 53 15.74 6.05 -8.82
N ASP A 54 14.60 6.28 -9.49
CA ASP A 54 14.48 6.24 -10.96
C ASP A 54 14.82 7.60 -11.62
N GLY A 55 14.72 8.71 -10.88
CA GLY A 55 15.30 9.99 -11.27
C GLY A 55 14.57 11.24 -10.75
N PRO A 56 14.86 12.44 -11.30
CA PRO A 56 14.45 13.69 -10.66
C PRO A 56 13.04 14.16 -11.03
N LEU A 57 12.40 13.52 -12.02
CA LEU A 57 11.09 13.96 -12.52
C LEU A 57 9.97 13.52 -11.57
N SER A 58 8.90 14.31 -11.53
CA SER A 58 7.72 13.94 -10.73
C SER A 58 7.00 12.75 -11.37
N ILE A 59 6.67 11.79 -10.51
CA ILE A 59 5.84 10.64 -10.87
C ILE A 59 4.35 11.02 -10.90
N GLY A 60 3.95 12.14 -10.29
CA GLY A 60 2.56 12.56 -10.25
C GLY A 60 2.20 13.41 -9.04
N SER A 61 0.89 13.54 -8.80
CA SER A 61 0.35 14.31 -7.67
C SER A 61 -0.82 13.61 -6.99
N MET A 62 -0.92 13.79 -5.67
CA MET A 62 -2.02 13.30 -4.84
C MET A 62 -2.82 14.50 -4.29
N PHE A 63 -4.14 14.47 -4.49
CA PHE A 63 -5.07 15.52 -4.02
C PHE A 63 -6.26 14.97 -3.22
N ASN A 64 -6.34 13.65 -3.07
CA ASN A 64 -7.44 12.94 -2.42
C ASN A 64 -6.96 12.15 -1.20
N ALA A 65 -5.85 12.56 -0.59
CA ALA A 65 -5.34 11.90 0.59
C ALA A 65 -6.40 11.94 1.71
N ASN A 66 -6.81 10.76 2.15
CA ASN A 66 -7.75 10.63 3.25
C ASN A 66 -7.05 9.99 4.44
N ASN A 67 -6.90 10.77 5.51
CA ASN A 67 -6.46 10.33 6.83
C ASN A 67 -7.40 10.88 7.91
N SER A 68 -8.66 11.14 7.57
CA SER A 68 -9.58 11.81 8.46
C SER A 68 -10.17 10.85 9.49
N SER A 69 -10.29 11.32 10.73
CA SER A 69 -10.82 10.61 11.89
C SER A 69 -12.32 10.32 11.84
N ASN A 70 -12.93 10.39 10.67
CA ASN A 70 -14.35 10.09 10.44
C ASN A 70 -14.55 9.18 9.22
N THR A 71 -13.47 8.60 8.69
CA THR A 71 -13.49 7.70 7.53
C THR A 71 -13.06 6.30 7.95
N THR A 72 -13.33 5.31 7.10
CA THR A 72 -13.03 3.89 7.39
C THR A 72 -11.63 3.47 6.94
N TYR A 73 -10.87 4.35 6.28
CA TYR A 73 -9.59 4.04 5.66
C TYR A 73 -8.62 5.21 5.72
N ASP A 74 -7.33 4.89 5.63
CA ASP A 74 -6.23 5.85 5.55
C ASP A 74 -5.44 5.61 4.27
N THR A 75 -5.92 6.16 3.16
CA THR A 75 -5.30 6.02 1.83
C THR A 75 -5.53 7.24 0.96
N GLY A 76 -4.67 7.39 -0.05
CA GLY A 76 -4.86 8.27 -1.19
C GLY A 76 -4.23 7.65 -2.43
N TYR A 77 -4.31 8.32 -3.58
CA TYR A 77 -3.56 7.90 -4.75
C TYR A 77 -2.83 9.07 -5.41
N ILE A 78 -1.69 8.74 -6.00
CA ILE A 78 -0.92 9.60 -6.89
C ILE A 78 -1.48 9.41 -8.29
N THR A 79 -1.97 10.47 -8.91
CA THR A 79 -2.30 10.49 -10.34
C THR A 79 -1.00 10.57 -11.12
N TYR A 80 -0.70 9.56 -11.93
CA TYR A 80 0.58 9.48 -12.59
C TYR A 80 0.76 10.46 -13.74
N SER A 81 1.99 10.91 -13.91
CA SER A 81 2.45 11.59 -15.11
C SER A 81 2.61 10.57 -16.26
N SER A 82 2.65 11.05 -17.51
CA SER A 82 2.69 10.18 -18.70
C SER A 82 3.98 9.37 -18.87
N ILE A 83 5.00 9.63 -18.06
CA ILE A 83 6.30 8.95 -18.11
C ILE A 83 6.34 7.68 -17.24
N ILE A 84 5.25 7.39 -16.53
CA ILE A 84 5.16 6.26 -15.61
C ILE A 84 4.64 5.03 -16.31
N VAL A 85 5.30 3.90 -16.06
CA VAL A 85 4.83 2.57 -16.42
C VAL A 85 4.48 1.82 -15.13
N PRO A 86 3.18 1.63 -14.82
CA PRO A 86 2.76 0.96 -13.61
C PRO A 86 3.11 -0.54 -13.67
N SER A 87 3.87 -1.03 -12.69
CA SER A 87 4.26 -2.44 -12.59
C SER A 87 3.25 -3.28 -11.81
N VAL A 88 3.16 -4.57 -12.17
CA VAL A 88 2.47 -5.61 -11.37
C VAL A 88 3.43 -6.40 -10.49
N TYR A 89 4.74 -6.27 -10.71
CA TYR A 89 5.77 -6.92 -9.92
C TYR A 89 6.00 -6.16 -8.63
N LEU A 90 6.21 -6.89 -7.55
CA LEU A 90 6.68 -6.30 -6.30
C LEU A 90 8.13 -5.84 -6.47
N ASN A 91 8.50 -4.71 -5.86
CA ASN A 91 9.83 -4.15 -5.96
C ASN A 91 10.89 -5.19 -5.54
N GLY A 92 11.94 -5.34 -6.36
CA GLY A 92 13.03 -6.30 -6.10
C GLY A 92 12.61 -7.78 -6.05
N SER A 93 11.42 -8.14 -6.51
CA SER A 93 10.85 -9.48 -6.38
C SER A 93 10.25 -9.99 -7.71
N SER A 94 10.29 -11.31 -7.90
CA SER A 94 9.61 -11.97 -9.02
C SER A 94 8.12 -12.23 -8.75
N LEU A 95 7.62 -11.91 -7.55
CA LEU A 95 6.22 -12.06 -7.18
C LEU A 95 5.39 -10.95 -7.82
N THR A 96 4.25 -11.29 -8.40
CA THR A 96 3.32 -10.33 -9.01
C THR A 96 2.02 -10.22 -8.21
N ILE A 97 1.35 -9.07 -8.32
CA ILE A 97 -0.04 -8.93 -7.90
C ILE A 97 -0.91 -9.67 -8.90
N GLY A 98 -1.68 -10.67 -8.42
CA GLY A 98 -2.52 -11.47 -9.29
C GLY A 98 -4.01 -11.38 -9.06
N THR A 99 -4.43 -10.94 -7.87
CA THR A 99 -5.83 -10.65 -7.60
C THR A 99 -5.93 -9.73 -6.40
N THR A 100 -7.17 -9.40 -6.03
CA THR A 100 -7.49 -8.64 -4.83
C THR A 100 -8.48 -9.43 -3.97
N ASP A 101 -8.49 -9.17 -2.66
CA ASP A 101 -9.52 -9.70 -1.76
C ASP A 101 -10.56 -8.62 -1.44
N TYR A 102 -11.43 -8.31 -2.41
CA TYR A 102 -12.47 -7.30 -2.22
C TYR A 102 -13.46 -7.66 -1.10
N ALA A 103 -13.84 -8.93 -0.97
CA ALA A 103 -14.81 -9.33 0.03
C ALA A 103 -14.18 -9.64 1.41
N GLY A 104 -12.85 -9.73 1.50
CA GLY A 104 -12.17 -10.12 2.73
C GLY A 104 -12.35 -11.60 3.07
N TYR A 105 -12.65 -12.45 2.09
CA TYR A 105 -12.94 -13.87 2.33
C TYR A 105 -11.70 -14.68 2.72
N TYR A 106 -10.51 -14.16 2.44
CA TYR A 106 -9.25 -14.88 2.60
C TYR A 106 -8.41 -14.30 3.74
N ARG A 107 -9.05 -13.56 4.64
CA ARG A 107 -8.44 -12.92 5.79
C ARG A 107 -9.35 -13.04 7.02
N GLY A 108 -9.14 -14.09 7.80
CA GLY A 108 -9.69 -14.28 9.14
C GLY A 108 -8.69 -13.98 10.25
N ILE A 109 -9.18 -13.94 11.49
CA ILE A 109 -8.31 -13.87 12.68
C ILE A 109 -7.44 -15.13 12.74
N GLY A 110 -6.14 -14.93 12.94
CA GLY A 110 -5.12 -15.99 12.95
C GLY A 110 -4.44 -16.24 11.60
N ASP A 111 -5.03 -15.79 10.50
CA ASP A 111 -4.41 -15.88 9.18
C ASP A 111 -3.20 -14.94 9.08
N SER A 112 -2.25 -15.30 8.22
CA SER A 112 -1.04 -14.51 8.02
C SER A 112 -1.13 -13.63 6.78
N VAL A 113 -0.75 -12.37 6.95
CA VAL A 113 -0.51 -11.42 5.85
C VAL A 113 0.96 -11.04 5.81
N ARG A 114 1.39 -10.50 4.67
CA ARG A 114 2.74 -9.98 4.44
C ARG A 114 2.65 -8.51 4.12
N ILE A 115 3.67 -7.77 4.52
CA ILE A 115 3.86 -6.36 4.18
C ILE A 115 5.05 -6.27 3.23
N HIS A 116 4.87 -5.57 2.13
CA HIS A 116 5.94 -5.24 1.19
C HIS A 116 6.01 -3.72 1.06
N ALA A 117 7.11 -3.16 1.56
CA ALA A 117 7.32 -1.74 1.78
C ALA A 117 8.80 -1.41 1.57
N LEU A 118 9.13 -0.12 1.58
CA LEU A 118 10.44 0.36 1.14
C LEU A 118 11.60 -0.22 1.97
N HIS A 119 11.46 -0.36 3.29
CA HIS A 119 12.50 -0.97 4.13
C HIS A 119 12.54 -2.49 4.06
N GLY A 120 11.69 -3.11 3.26
CA GLY A 120 11.80 -4.51 2.88
C GLY A 120 13.00 -4.79 1.98
N ASN A 121 13.63 -3.76 1.38
CA ASN A 121 14.80 -3.88 0.51
C ASN A 121 14.61 -4.94 -0.59
N GLY A 122 13.46 -4.91 -1.26
CA GLY A 122 13.09 -5.87 -2.29
C GLY A 122 12.52 -7.19 -1.76
N GLN A 123 12.39 -7.35 -0.45
CA GLN A 123 11.75 -8.49 0.21
C GLN A 123 10.48 -8.05 0.95
N SER A 124 9.57 -8.98 1.19
CA SER A 124 8.47 -8.73 2.13
C SER A 124 8.94 -9.05 3.55
N TYR A 125 8.35 -8.39 4.54
CA TYR A 125 8.57 -8.73 5.95
C TYR A 125 8.18 -10.19 6.25
N ALA A 126 8.62 -10.67 7.40
CA ALA A 126 8.10 -11.90 7.96
C ALA A 126 6.55 -11.81 8.05
N PRO A 127 5.82 -12.91 7.79
CA PRO A 127 4.38 -12.91 7.91
C PRO A 127 3.93 -12.52 9.32
N VAL A 128 2.90 -11.67 9.41
CA VAL A 128 2.27 -11.25 10.66
C VAL A 128 0.85 -11.79 10.72
N LYS A 129 0.41 -12.23 11.90
CA LYS A 129 -0.95 -12.73 12.08
C LYS A 129 -1.96 -11.59 12.21
N VAL A 130 -3.13 -11.79 11.62
CA VAL A 130 -4.31 -10.94 11.84
C VAL A 130 -4.86 -11.24 13.23
N LEU A 131 -5.08 -10.18 14.01
CA LEU A 131 -5.60 -10.24 15.38
C LEU A 131 -7.05 -9.76 15.44
N ASP A 132 -7.40 -8.79 14.61
CA ASP A 132 -8.76 -8.27 14.50
C ASP A 132 -9.02 -7.79 13.07
N THR A 133 -10.14 -8.23 12.50
CA THR A 133 -10.55 -7.89 11.13
C THR A 133 -11.40 -6.62 11.07
N SER A 134 -11.79 -6.03 12.21
CA SER A 134 -12.64 -4.83 12.29
C SER A 134 -12.22 -3.93 13.43
N PHE A 135 -10.94 -3.55 13.44
CA PHE A 135 -10.33 -2.80 14.53
C PHE A 135 -10.58 -1.31 14.41
N THR A 136 -10.96 -0.68 15.53
CA THR A 136 -11.21 0.74 15.67
C THR A 136 -10.28 1.33 16.74
N ILE A 137 -9.54 2.38 16.39
CA ILE A 137 -8.73 3.15 17.35
C ILE A 137 -9.69 4.03 18.17
N ALA A 138 -9.51 4.09 19.49
CA ALA A 138 -10.36 4.91 20.35
C ALA A 138 -10.43 6.38 19.85
N GLY A 139 -11.65 6.86 19.59
CA GLY A 139 -11.88 8.21 19.04
C GLY A 139 -11.73 8.34 17.52
N GLN A 140 -11.54 7.24 16.78
CA GLN A 140 -11.36 7.22 15.33
C GLN A 140 -12.13 6.03 14.73
N PRO A 141 -13.22 6.21 13.96
CA PRO A 141 -14.07 5.13 13.45
C PRO A 141 -13.45 4.37 12.27
N TYR A 142 -12.11 4.33 12.17
CA TYR A 142 -11.48 3.54 11.12
C TYR A 142 -11.88 2.07 11.28
N ASP A 143 -12.23 1.44 10.17
CA ASP A 143 -12.48 0.01 10.09
C ASP A 143 -11.23 -0.65 9.52
N LEU A 144 -10.21 -0.76 10.37
CA LEU A 144 -8.89 -1.27 10.02
C LEU A 144 -8.81 -2.77 10.28
N VAL A 145 -7.72 -3.36 9.83
CA VAL A 145 -7.28 -4.67 10.31
C VAL A 145 -6.09 -4.47 11.23
N ALA A 146 -6.15 -5.09 12.41
CA ALA A 146 -5.03 -5.16 13.34
C ALA A 146 -4.26 -6.48 13.15
N THR A 147 -2.95 -6.38 13.16
CA THR A 147 -2.02 -7.52 13.10
C THR A 147 -1.07 -7.51 14.29
N GLU A 148 -0.35 -8.61 14.46
CA GLU A 148 0.91 -8.60 15.21
C GLU A 148 1.80 -7.45 14.70
N VAL A 149 2.60 -6.87 15.60
CA VAL A 149 3.51 -5.77 15.25
C VAL A 149 4.57 -6.30 14.27
N PRO A 150 4.66 -5.76 13.04
CA PRO A 150 5.75 -6.07 12.14
C PRO A 150 7.06 -5.51 12.71
N ARG A 151 8.06 -6.38 12.96
CA ARG A 151 9.31 -5.99 13.64
C ARG A 151 10.22 -5.16 12.74
N GLU A 152 10.08 -5.34 11.45
CA GLU A 152 10.87 -4.71 10.40
C GLU A 152 10.33 -3.33 10.01
N ALA A 153 9.10 -3.01 10.43
CA ALA A 153 8.44 -1.75 10.07
C ALA A 153 9.15 -0.56 10.69
N GLN A 154 9.41 0.43 9.85
CA GLN A 154 10.10 1.66 10.14
C GLN A 154 9.31 2.87 9.61
N TYR A 155 9.73 4.05 10.03
CA TYR A 155 9.17 5.29 9.51
C TYR A 155 9.38 5.37 7.99
N GLY A 156 8.30 5.60 7.23
CA GLY A 156 8.31 5.60 5.76
C GLY A 156 7.66 4.37 5.13
N ASP A 157 7.46 3.27 5.87
CA ASP A 157 6.79 2.07 5.30
C ASP A 157 5.29 2.23 5.11
N SER A 158 4.71 3.30 5.65
CA SER A 158 3.33 3.71 5.39
C SER A 158 3.02 3.73 3.90
N GLY A 159 1.89 3.16 3.52
CA GLY A 159 1.49 3.00 2.13
C GLY A 159 1.89 1.67 1.51
N GLY A 160 2.74 0.87 2.18
CA GLY A 160 3.20 -0.42 1.67
C GLY A 160 2.06 -1.40 1.38
N LEU A 161 2.31 -2.32 0.44
CA LEU A 161 1.36 -3.36 0.08
C LEU A 161 1.17 -4.32 1.23
N VAL A 162 -0.08 -4.53 1.67
CA VAL A 162 -0.43 -5.68 2.48
C VAL A 162 -1.08 -6.73 1.60
N TYR A 163 -0.59 -7.96 1.65
CA TYR A 163 -1.07 -9.05 0.80
C TYR A 163 -1.05 -10.40 1.51
N SER A 164 -1.92 -11.31 1.05
CA SER A 164 -1.86 -12.73 1.35
C SER A 164 -1.22 -13.47 0.16
N LEU A 165 -0.48 -14.54 0.45
CA LEU A 165 0.12 -15.36 -0.60
C LEU A 165 -0.92 -16.35 -1.12
N ALA A 166 -1.25 -16.27 -2.41
CA ALA A 166 -2.14 -17.19 -3.08
C ALA A 166 -1.38 -18.02 -4.12
N ASN A 167 -1.94 -19.16 -4.50
CA ASN A 167 -1.37 -20.08 -5.48
C ASN A 167 -2.46 -20.57 -6.44
N ASN A 168 -2.20 -20.53 -7.75
CA ASN A 168 -3.15 -20.96 -8.79
C ASN A 168 -2.86 -22.37 -9.36
N GLY A 169 -2.02 -23.15 -8.68
CA GLY A 169 -1.51 -24.45 -9.12
C GLY A 169 -0.25 -24.39 -9.99
N LYS A 170 0.18 -23.20 -10.44
CA LYS A 170 1.40 -23.01 -11.26
C LYS A 170 2.40 -22.05 -10.63
N LYS A 171 1.92 -20.94 -10.08
CA LYS A 171 2.76 -19.91 -9.46
C LYS A 171 2.10 -19.33 -8.21
N ASN A 172 2.94 -18.86 -7.31
CA ASN A 172 2.52 -18.01 -6.21
C ASN A 172 2.31 -16.58 -6.71
N TYR A 173 1.34 -15.87 -6.15
CA TYR A 173 1.08 -14.47 -6.45
C TYR A 173 0.56 -13.74 -5.21
N ALA A 174 0.73 -12.43 -5.19
CA ALA A 174 0.19 -11.56 -4.16
C ALA A 174 -1.31 -11.31 -4.42
N ARG A 175 -2.12 -11.56 -3.39
CA ARG A 175 -3.51 -11.12 -3.32
C ARG A 175 -3.58 -9.88 -2.44
N VAL A 176 -3.97 -8.74 -3.01
CA VAL A 176 -4.05 -7.46 -2.28
C VAL A 176 -5.08 -7.56 -1.16
N GLU A 177 -4.63 -7.33 0.07
CA GLU A 177 -5.44 -7.29 1.29
C GLU A 177 -5.73 -5.86 1.73
N GLY A 178 -4.81 -4.93 1.45
CA GLY A 178 -4.92 -3.55 1.87
C GLY A 178 -3.64 -2.74 1.73
N ILE A 179 -3.65 -1.60 2.40
CA ILE A 179 -2.55 -0.62 2.43
C ILE A 179 -2.06 -0.43 3.86
N PHE A 180 -0.77 -0.63 4.09
CA PHE A 180 -0.17 -0.53 5.42
C PHE A 180 -0.28 0.90 5.94
N LYS A 181 -0.89 1.06 7.11
CA LYS A 181 -1.06 2.35 7.77
C LYS A 181 0.11 2.67 8.70
N GLY A 182 0.81 1.66 9.20
CA GLY A 182 1.84 1.80 10.23
C GLY A 182 1.48 1.03 11.49
N THR A 183 2.07 1.43 12.62
CA THR A 183 1.85 0.79 13.91
C THR A 183 1.01 1.67 14.84
N ALA A 184 0.05 1.06 15.53
CA ALA A 184 -0.58 1.71 16.68
C ALA A 184 0.35 1.59 17.89
N THR A 185 0.40 2.63 18.70
CA THR A 185 1.20 2.67 19.93
C THR A 185 0.31 2.84 21.16
N ASP A 186 0.80 2.37 22.31
CA ASP A 186 0.21 2.67 23.61
C ASP A 186 0.50 4.12 24.05
N ALA A 187 0.03 4.48 25.25
CA ALA A 187 0.25 5.82 25.82
C ALA A 187 1.73 6.17 26.08
N ASN A 188 2.61 5.17 26.11
CA ASN A 188 4.05 5.34 26.29
C ASN A 188 4.82 5.32 24.95
N GLY A 189 4.12 5.17 23.83
CA GLY A 189 4.71 5.11 22.50
C GLY A 189 5.20 3.72 22.09
N TYR A 190 4.90 2.66 22.84
CA TYR A 190 5.28 1.29 22.45
C TYR A 190 4.31 0.73 21.41
N PRO A 191 4.80 0.14 20.31
CA PRO A 191 3.92 -0.43 19.30
C PRO A 191 3.15 -1.63 19.85
N ILE A 192 1.84 -1.63 19.65
CA ILE A 192 0.91 -2.67 20.13
C ILE A 192 0.30 -3.46 18.97
N TYR A 193 0.07 -2.83 17.81
CA TYR A 193 -0.47 -3.47 16.62
C TYR A 193 0.18 -2.95 15.35
N GLY A 194 0.31 -3.80 14.34
CA GLY A 194 0.36 -3.35 12.95
C GLY A 194 -1.04 -3.05 12.46
N LEU A 195 -1.21 -2.03 11.62
CA LEU A 195 -2.51 -1.61 11.10
C LEU A 195 -2.48 -1.48 9.59
N PHE A 196 -3.58 -1.85 8.94
CA PHE A 196 -3.77 -1.55 7.52
C PHE A 196 -5.22 -1.27 7.14
N SER A 197 -5.37 -0.44 6.12
CA SER A 197 -6.65 -0.09 5.50
C SER A 197 -7.11 -1.25 4.61
N LYS A 198 -8.33 -1.77 4.83
CA LYS A 198 -8.89 -2.87 4.04
C LYS A 198 -9.01 -2.51 2.56
N TYR A 199 -8.62 -3.42 1.68
CA TYR A 199 -8.70 -3.20 0.23
C TYR A 199 -10.08 -2.74 -0.26
N SER A 200 -11.19 -3.28 0.27
CA SER A 200 -12.55 -2.84 -0.10
C SER A 200 -12.82 -1.36 0.18
N HIS A 201 -12.40 -0.88 1.36
CA HIS A 201 -12.56 0.53 1.74
C HIS A 201 -11.67 1.43 0.91
N VAL A 202 -10.43 0.98 0.62
CA VAL A 202 -9.51 1.69 -0.27
C VAL A 202 -10.11 1.80 -1.68
N TYR A 203 -10.58 0.70 -2.25
CA TYR A 203 -11.12 0.65 -3.60
C TYR A 203 -12.36 1.54 -3.75
N ASN A 204 -13.33 1.40 -2.84
CA ASN A 204 -14.57 2.17 -2.89
C ASN A 204 -14.34 3.64 -2.52
N GLY A 205 -13.58 3.88 -1.45
CA GLY A 205 -13.35 5.20 -0.91
C GLY A 205 -12.60 6.11 -1.87
N LEU A 206 -11.63 5.56 -2.60
CA LEU A 206 -10.88 6.30 -3.62
C LEU A 206 -11.58 6.35 -4.98
N GLY A 207 -12.71 5.65 -5.17
CA GLY A 207 -13.39 5.57 -6.46
C GLY A 207 -12.54 4.86 -7.53
N MET A 208 -11.81 3.82 -7.13
CA MET A 208 -10.98 3.04 -8.03
C MET A 208 -11.85 2.33 -9.10
N SER A 209 -11.33 2.26 -10.32
CA SER A 209 -11.96 1.57 -11.45
C SER A 209 -11.24 0.28 -11.84
N GLY A 210 -10.09 -0.01 -11.24
CA GLY A 210 -9.33 -1.23 -11.50
C GLY A 210 -8.00 -1.28 -10.76
N VAL A 211 -7.42 -2.47 -10.70
CA VAL A 211 -6.08 -2.75 -10.15
C VAL A 211 -5.26 -3.45 -11.22
N TYR A 212 -3.99 -3.06 -11.37
CA TYR A 212 -3.07 -3.73 -12.25
C TYR A 212 -2.73 -5.11 -11.67
N THR A 213 -3.02 -6.15 -12.44
CA THR A 213 -2.82 -7.56 -12.06
C THR A 213 -2.17 -8.31 -13.21
N ASP A 214 -1.43 -9.39 -12.92
CA ASP A 214 -0.56 -10.01 -13.91
C ASP A 214 -1.25 -10.75 -15.07
N THR A 215 -2.51 -11.17 -15.08
CA THR A 215 -3.20 -11.88 -16.20
C THR A 215 -2.56 -13.16 -16.81
N THR A 216 -1.26 -13.46 -16.65
CA THR A 216 -0.61 -14.65 -17.23
C THR A 216 -0.86 -15.93 -16.41
N PHE A 217 -1.98 -15.96 -15.68
CA PHE A 217 -2.39 -17.02 -14.76
C PHE A 217 -2.98 -18.24 -15.48
#